data_AF-A0ABD7KV07-F1
#
_entry.id   AF-A0ABD7KV07-F1
#
_cell.length_a   1.000
_cell.length_b   1.000
_cell.length_c   1.000
_cell.angle_alpha   90.00
_cell.angle_beta   90.00
_cell.angle_gamma   90.00
#
_symmetry.space_group_name_H-M   'P 1'
#
loop_
_entity.id
_entity.type
_entity.pdbx_description
1 polymer ?
#
loop_
_entity_poly.entity_id
_entity_poly.type
_entity_poly.pdbx_seq_one_letter_code
_entity_poly.pdbx_strand_id
1 'polypeptide(L)'
;MTEQAFSQFALSGGANVFDANGNVKIDTPEMSKALAFYRALAANTMPGSNDVMEIKDAFMNGSAPMAVYSTYILPAVYKDGNPANLGFVVPTEKSSAVYGMITSLTITTGQTEEETQAAEKFVTWMEQAQNASDWVMMSPGAALPVNKLVVGTESWKNNDVIKAFGQLPYELIAQFPNVQVFGAVGDKNFTRMGDVTGSGIISSMVHNVTVGQKDLNATLSNSQKKLTDLISQR
;
A
#
# COMPACT_ATOMS: atom_id res chain seq x y z
N MET A 1 5.27 -1.39 -8.42
CA MET A 1 4.11 -2.13 -7.88
C MET A 1 4.49 -3.39 -7.12
N THR A 2 5.40 -4.23 -7.64
CA THR A 2 5.79 -5.53 -7.02
C THR A 2 6.12 -5.46 -5.53
N GLU A 3 7.01 -4.53 -5.14
CA GLU A 3 7.35 -4.33 -3.72
C GLU A 3 6.13 -3.96 -2.86
N GLN A 4 5.30 -3.04 -3.35
CA GLN A 4 4.10 -2.60 -2.63
C GLN A 4 3.12 -3.77 -2.41
N ALA A 5 2.84 -4.54 -3.46
CA ALA A 5 1.93 -5.69 -3.39
C ALA A 5 2.45 -6.79 -2.44
N PHE A 6 3.77 -7.02 -2.42
CA PHE A 6 4.42 -8.01 -1.56
C PHE A 6 4.52 -7.57 -0.09
N SER A 7 4.75 -6.27 0.15
CA SER A 7 5.15 -5.74 1.46
C SER A 7 4.23 -6.12 2.61
N GLN A 8 2.91 -6.06 2.40
CA GLN A 8 1.90 -6.44 3.40
C GLN A 8 2.00 -7.92 3.81
N PHE A 9 2.35 -8.83 2.90
CA PHE A 9 2.55 -10.24 3.23
C PHE A 9 3.81 -10.42 4.09
N ALA A 10 4.90 -9.75 3.74
CA ALA A 10 6.13 -9.75 4.53
C ALA A 10 5.89 -9.19 5.94
N LEU A 11 5.28 -8.01 6.04
CA LEU A 11 5.00 -7.33 7.31
C LEU A 11 4.05 -8.13 8.20
N SER A 12 3.01 -8.74 7.63
CA SER A 12 2.10 -9.62 8.39
C SER A 12 2.83 -10.80 9.05
N GLY A 13 3.95 -11.23 8.46
CA GLY A 13 4.82 -12.30 8.94
C GLY A 13 5.93 -11.86 9.91
N GLY A 14 6.03 -10.55 10.17
CA GLY A 14 7.13 -9.95 10.91
C GLY A 14 8.43 -9.80 10.11
N ALA A 15 8.39 -9.95 8.79
CA ALA A 15 9.53 -9.72 7.91
C ALA A 15 9.61 -8.25 7.48
N ASN A 16 10.82 -7.68 7.46
CA ASN A 16 11.03 -6.29 7.11
C ASN A 16 12.38 -6.09 6.40
N VAL A 17 12.64 -4.88 5.88
CA VAL A 17 13.89 -4.54 5.19
C VAL A 17 15.04 -4.31 6.16
N PHE A 18 14.78 -3.60 7.26
CA PHE A 18 15.79 -3.23 8.24
C PHE A 18 15.54 -3.91 9.59
N ASP A 19 16.61 -4.09 10.36
CA ASP A 19 16.54 -4.37 11.78
C ASP A 19 16.32 -3.08 12.62
N ALA A 20 16.18 -3.23 13.94
CA ALA A 20 15.97 -2.10 14.86
C ALA A 20 17.12 -1.06 14.90
N ASN A 21 18.29 -1.43 14.36
CA ASN A 21 19.47 -0.58 14.24
C ASN A 21 19.57 0.08 12.85
N GLY A 22 18.70 -0.25 11.91
CA GLY A 22 18.73 0.29 10.54
C GLY A 22 19.66 -0.47 9.58
N ASN A 23 20.15 -1.66 9.97
CA ASN A 23 20.92 -2.51 9.08
C ASN A 23 19.96 -3.30 8.18
N VAL A 24 20.31 -3.52 6.91
CA VAL A 24 19.49 -4.39 6.05
C VAL A 24 19.54 -5.80 6.57
N LYS A 25 18.37 -6.39 6.78
CA LYS A 25 18.22 -7.74 7.29
C LYS A 25 17.00 -8.42 6.67
N ILE A 26 17.08 -8.67 5.37
CA ILE A 26 16.05 -9.39 4.62
C ILE A 26 16.28 -10.90 4.59
N ASP A 27 17.52 -11.40 4.67
CA ASP A 27 17.80 -12.84 4.67
C ASP A 27 17.47 -13.45 6.04
N THR A 28 16.18 -13.69 6.25
CA THR A 28 15.57 -14.15 7.51
C THR A 28 14.57 -15.27 7.23
N PRO A 29 14.33 -16.17 8.20
CA PRO A 29 13.28 -17.18 8.08
C PRO A 29 11.89 -16.59 7.78
N GLU A 30 11.57 -15.43 8.37
CA GLU A 30 10.30 -14.73 8.16
C GLU A 30 10.16 -14.26 6.72
N MET A 31 11.19 -13.62 6.14
CA MET A 31 11.15 -13.17 4.75
C MET A 31 11.10 -14.36 3.78
N SER A 32 11.86 -15.42 4.06
CA SER A 32 11.84 -16.65 3.28
C SER A 32 10.44 -17.28 3.26
N LYS A 33 9.77 -17.34 4.42
CA LYS A 33 8.39 -17.81 4.55
C LYS A 33 7.41 -16.93 3.78
N ALA A 34 7.52 -15.60 3.88
CA ALA A 34 6.68 -14.67 3.14
C ALA A 34 6.86 -14.80 1.62
N LEU A 35 8.10 -14.91 1.14
CA LEU A 35 8.41 -15.15 -0.28
C LEU A 35 7.86 -16.49 -0.77
N ALA A 36 7.98 -17.55 0.04
CA ALA A 36 7.47 -18.87 -0.31
C ALA A 36 5.94 -18.85 -0.44
N PHE A 37 5.25 -18.19 0.50
CA PHE A 37 3.80 -18.00 0.45
C PHE A 37 3.38 -17.16 -0.76
N TYR A 38 4.04 -16.03 -1.00
CA TYR A 38 3.74 -15.16 -2.13
C TYR A 38 4.01 -15.85 -3.48
N ARG A 39 5.04 -16.71 -3.57
CA ARG A 39 5.27 -17.59 -4.73
C ARG A 39 4.14 -18.59 -4.94
N ALA A 40 3.60 -19.18 -3.87
CA ALA A 40 2.46 -20.08 -3.97
C ALA A 40 1.19 -19.34 -4.46
N LEU A 41 0.96 -18.11 -4.00
CA LEU A 41 -0.12 -17.27 -4.52
C LEU A 41 0.08 -16.96 -6.02
N ALA A 42 1.27 -16.51 -6.41
CA ALA A 42 1.60 -16.17 -7.80
C ALA A 42 1.46 -17.37 -8.76
N ALA A 43 1.62 -18.60 -8.28
CA ALA A 43 1.38 -19.80 -9.10
C ALA A 43 -0.10 -19.99 -9.51
N ASN A 44 -1.02 -19.29 -8.86
CA ASN A 44 -2.46 -19.33 -9.12
C ASN A 44 -2.99 -18.05 -9.81
N THR A 45 -2.10 -17.16 -10.25
CA THR A 45 -2.49 -15.93 -10.97
C THR A 45 -2.42 -16.10 -12.48
N MET A 46 -2.79 -15.06 -13.22
CA MET A 46 -2.54 -14.99 -14.66
C MET A 46 -1.04 -15.19 -14.95
N PRO A 47 -0.67 -15.80 -16.09
CA PRO A 47 0.72 -15.98 -16.46
C PRO A 47 1.48 -14.66 -16.60
N GLY A 48 2.77 -14.68 -16.26
CA GLY A 48 3.68 -13.55 -16.42
C GLY A 48 3.52 -12.46 -15.36
N SER A 49 4.11 -11.30 -15.64
CA SER A 49 3.94 -10.11 -14.81
C SER A 49 2.68 -9.37 -15.25
N ASN A 50 1.76 -9.12 -14.32
CA ASN A 50 0.51 -8.41 -14.59
C ASN A 50 0.55 -7.03 -13.92
N ASP A 51 0.13 -6.01 -14.65
CA ASP A 51 0.03 -4.65 -14.12
C ASP A 51 -1.43 -4.31 -13.77
N VAL A 52 -1.65 -3.08 -13.34
CA VAL A 52 -2.93 -2.51 -12.94
C VAL A 52 -4.03 -2.79 -13.98
N MET A 53 -3.74 -2.68 -15.28
CA MET A 53 -4.76 -2.87 -16.31
C MET A 53 -5.21 -4.33 -16.42
N GLU A 54 -4.28 -5.28 -16.52
CA GLU A 54 -4.60 -6.69 -16.68
C GLU A 54 -5.32 -7.23 -15.45
N ILE A 55 -4.87 -6.84 -14.25
CA ILE A 55 -5.51 -7.27 -12.99
C ILE A 55 -6.94 -6.76 -12.91
N LYS A 56 -7.15 -5.47 -13.23
CA LYS A 56 -8.49 -4.87 -13.24
C LYS A 56 -9.38 -5.59 -14.24
N ASP A 57 -8.92 -5.79 -15.47
CA ASP A 57 -9.73 -6.39 -16.53
C ASP A 57 -10.13 -7.83 -16.17
N ALA A 58 -9.19 -8.63 -15.68
CA ALA A 58 -9.47 -10.00 -15.25
C ALA A 58 -10.43 -10.08 -14.06
N PHE A 59 -10.33 -9.16 -13.10
CA PHE A 59 -11.27 -9.10 -11.98
C PHE A 59 -12.67 -8.67 -12.44
N MET A 60 -12.74 -7.58 -13.21
CA MET A 60 -14.00 -6.99 -13.66
C MET A 60 -14.75 -7.87 -14.65
N ASN A 61 -14.05 -8.67 -15.47
CA ASN A 61 -14.68 -9.61 -16.39
C ASN A 61 -14.99 -10.99 -15.76
N GLY A 62 -14.67 -11.19 -14.47
CA GLY A 62 -14.94 -12.41 -13.73
C GLY A 62 -13.96 -13.57 -13.96
N SER A 63 -12.89 -13.37 -14.75
CA SER A 63 -11.86 -14.40 -14.95
C SER A 63 -11.00 -14.62 -13.71
N ALA A 64 -10.86 -13.60 -12.85
CA ALA A 64 -10.19 -13.69 -11.55
C ALA A 64 -11.17 -13.31 -10.43
N PRO A 65 -11.51 -14.23 -9.50
CA PRO A 65 -12.46 -13.94 -8.42
C PRO A 65 -11.86 -13.05 -7.31
N MET A 66 -10.54 -12.86 -7.30
CA MET A 66 -9.82 -12.04 -6.33
C MET A 66 -8.72 -11.25 -7.03
N ALA A 67 -8.43 -10.06 -6.52
CA ALA A 67 -7.34 -9.21 -6.98
C ALA A 67 -6.62 -8.58 -5.77
N VAL A 68 -5.28 -8.56 -5.83
CA VAL A 68 -4.49 -7.69 -4.95
C VAL A 68 -4.44 -6.31 -5.63
N TYR A 69 -5.32 -5.42 -5.20
CA TYR A 69 -5.51 -4.12 -5.83
C TYR A 69 -5.88 -3.06 -4.80
N SER A 70 -5.60 -1.81 -5.13
CA SER A 70 -5.98 -0.66 -4.29
C SER A 70 -7.50 -0.42 -4.27
N THR A 71 -7.97 0.41 -3.34
CA THR A 71 -9.34 0.95 -3.33
C THR A 71 -9.70 1.69 -4.64
N TYR A 72 -8.71 2.07 -5.45
CA TYR A 72 -8.93 2.59 -6.80
C TYR A 72 -9.65 1.64 -7.78
N ILE A 73 -9.90 0.38 -7.42
CA ILE A 73 -10.79 -0.49 -8.20
C ILE A 73 -12.28 -0.18 -7.96
N LEU A 74 -12.64 0.43 -6.82
CA LEU A 74 -14.03 0.66 -6.43
C LEU A 74 -14.83 1.48 -7.46
N PRO A 75 -14.30 2.56 -8.07
CA PRO A 75 -15.04 3.26 -9.13
C PRO A 75 -15.42 2.37 -10.32
N ALA A 76 -14.57 1.40 -10.69
CA ALA A 76 -14.89 0.45 -11.76
C ALA A 76 -15.98 -0.54 -11.32
N VAL A 77 -15.90 -1.06 -10.09
CA VAL A 77 -16.93 -1.94 -9.51
C VAL A 77 -18.28 -1.22 -9.39
N TYR A 78 -18.27 0.07 -9.02
CA TYR A 78 -19.47 0.90 -8.97
C TYR A 78 -20.11 1.07 -10.34
N LYS A 79 -19.29 1.39 -11.35
CA LYS A 79 -19.79 1.72 -12.68
C LYS A 79 -20.26 0.49 -13.46
N ASP A 80 -19.46 -0.57 -13.45
CA ASP A 80 -19.58 -1.69 -14.38
C ASP A 80 -19.76 -3.05 -13.66
N GLY A 81 -19.73 -3.08 -12.33
CA GLY A 81 -19.79 -4.30 -11.53
C GLY A 81 -21.00 -4.39 -10.59
N ASN A 82 -20.84 -5.14 -9.49
CA ASN A 82 -21.84 -5.27 -8.43
C ASN A 82 -21.24 -4.89 -7.07
N PRO A 83 -21.40 -3.62 -6.63
CA PRO A 83 -20.87 -3.13 -5.35
C PRO A 83 -21.28 -3.95 -4.12
N ALA A 84 -22.48 -4.53 -4.13
CA ALA A 84 -22.99 -5.35 -3.03
C ALA A 84 -22.33 -6.74 -2.95
N ASN A 85 -21.63 -7.16 -4.01
CA ASN A 85 -20.91 -8.44 -4.08
C ASN A 85 -19.39 -8.23 -4.12
N LEU A 86 -18.90 -7.35 -3.26
CA LEU A 86 -17.47 -7.11 -3.07
C LEU A 86 -17.12 -7.23 -1.60
N GLY A 87 -16.00 -7.90 -1.33
CA GLY A 87 -15.37 -7.94 -0.02
C GLY A 87 -13.86 -7.76 -0.14
N PHE A 88 -13.18 -7.67 0.99
CA PHE A 88 -11.73 -7.59 1.05
C PHE A 88 -11.18 -8.52 2.13
N VAL A 89 -9.89 -8.81 2.05
CA VAL A 89 -9.16 -9.59 3.05
C VAL A 89 -7.89 -8.85 3.41
N VAL A 90 -7.55 -8.82 4.69
CA VAL A 90 -6.30 -8.27 5.19
C VAL A 90 -5.29 -9.41 5.39
N PRO A 91 -4.11 -9.38 4.72
CA PRO A 91 -3.05 -10.33 4.97
C PRO A 91 -2.69 -10.40 6.46
N THR A 92 -2.76 -11.60 7.03
CA THR A 92 -2.54 -11.86 8.46
C THR A 92 -1.79 -13.17 8.63
N GLU A 93 -0.60 -13.12 9.25
CA GLU A 93 0.16 -14.32 9.66
C GLU A 93 0.42 -14.31 11.17
N LYS A 94 1.25 -13.39 11.66
CA LYS A 94 1.40 -13.08 13.09
C LYS A 94 0.55 -11.87 13.49
N SER A 95 0.46 -10.89 12.61
CA SER A 95 -0.37 -9.70 12.78
C SER A 95 -0.97 -9.28 11.44
N SER A 96 -2.02 -8.46 11.50
CA SER A 96 -2.60 -7.86 10.30
C SER A 96 -1.68 -6.76 9.78
N ALA A 97 -1.44 -6.75 8.47
CA ALA A 97 -0.69 -5.71 7.81
C ALA A 97 -1.39 -5.27 6.53
N VAL A 98 -1.54 -3.95 6.38
CA VAL A 98 -2.15 -3.31 5.21
C VAL A 98 -1.13 -2.36 4.60
N TYR A 99 -1.03 -2.41 3.27
CA TYR A 99 -0.34 -1.37 2.52
C TYR A 99 -1.25 -0.15 2.34
N GLY A 100 -0.75 1.04 2.66
CA GLY A 100 -1.47 2.30 2.46
C GLY A 100 -0.52 3.44 2.13
N MET A 101 -1.01 4.40 1.34
CA MET A 101 -0.35 5.68 1.10
C MET A 101 -1.21 6.80 1.67
N ILE A 102 -0.57 7.77 2.32
CA ILE A 102 -1.20 8.98 2.81
C ILE A 102 -0.93 10.09 1.80
N THR A 103 -1.98 10.74 1.33
CA THR A 103 -1.87 12.00 0.60
C THR A 103 -1.90 13.15 1.60
N SER A 104 -0.88 14.02 1.57
CA SER A 104 -0.78 15.15 2.48
C SER A 104 -0.43 16.44 1.73
N LEU A 105 -0.91 17.57 2.25
CA LEU A 105 -0.41 18.89 1.86
C LEU A 105 0.81 19.20 2.72
N THR A 106 1.92 19.57 2.08
CA THR A 106 3.19 19.87 2.76
C THR A 106 3.60 21.30 2.46
N ILE A 107 4.07 22.02 3.48
CA ILE A 107 4.63 23.37 3.35
C ILE A 107 6.14 23.21 3.24
N THR A 108 6.71 23.69 2.14
CA THR A 108 8.16 23.64 1.90
C THR A 108 8.90 24.62 2.80
N THR A 109 10.22 24.61 2.75
CA THR A 109 11.05 25.67 3.36
C THR A 109 11.45 26.70 2.29
N GLY A 110 11.92 27.87 2.73
CA GLY A 110 12.48 28.91 1.86
C GLY A 110 11.47 29.97 1.37
N GLN A 111 10.22 29.91 1.83
CA GLN A 111 9.24 31.00 1.61
C GLN A 111 9.46 32.12 2.62
N THR A 112 8.88 33.29 2.35
CA THR A 112 8.78 34.37 3.34
C THR A 112 7.89 33.97 4.52
N GLU A 113 8.00 34.70 5.63
CA GLU A 113 7.14 34.47 6.80
C GLU A 113 5.65 34.65 6.47
N GLU A 114 5.32 35.68 5.67
CA GLU A 114 3.95 35.95 5.25
C GLU A 114 3.35 34.81 4.40
N GLU A 115 4.12 34.29 3.44
CA GLU A 115 3.71 33.15 2.61
C GLU A 115 3.55 31.87 3.45
N THR A 116 4.44 31.64 4.43
CA THR A 116 4.36 30.50 5.34
C THR A 116 3.06 30.56 6.15
N GLN A 117 2.75 31.71 6.75
CA GLN A 117 1.51 31.91 7.50
C GLN A 117 0.27 31.76 6.61
N ALA A 118 0.32 32.20 5.36
CA ALA A 118 -0.77 32.01 4.41
C ALA A 118 -0.97 30.52 4.06
N ALA A 119 0.12 29.78 3.83
CA ALA A 119 0.09 28.34 3.57
C ALA A 119 -0.47 27.55 4.76
N GLU A 120 -0.07 27.88 5.99
CA GLU A 120 -0.62 27.25 7.22
C GLU A 120 -2.13 27.47 7.36
N LYS A 121 -2.60 28.69 7.08
CA LYS A 121 -4.04 29.00 7.07
C LYS A 121 -4.78 28.18 6.01
N PHE A 122 -4.21 28.06 4.81
CA PHE A 122 -4.82 27.28 3.73
C PHE A 122 -4.89 25.79 4.05
N VAL A 123 -3.79 25.18 4.52
CA VAL A 123 -3.77 23.76 4.90
C VAL A 123 -4.76 23.49 6.03
N THR A 124 -4.79 24.36 7.05
CA THR A 124 -5.77 24.23 8.16
C THR A 124 -7.21 24.34 7.67
N TRP A 125 -7.48 25.24 6.71
CA TRP A 125 -8.79 25.37 6.09
C TRP A 125 -9.17 24.12 5.26
N MET A 126 -8.24 23.56 4.49
CA MET A 126 -8.45 22.31 3.74
C MET A 126 -8.79 21.12 4.64
N GLU A 127 -8.20 21.06 5.84
CA GLU A 127 -8.44 19.98 6.80
C GLU A 127 -9.76 20.12 7.59
N GLN A 128 -10.53 21.20 7.39
CA GLN A 128 -11.88 21.30 7.95
C GLN A 128 -12.78 20.20 7.38
N ALA A 129 -13.69 19.67 8.20
CA ALA A 129 -14.45 18.46 7.88
C ALA A 129 -15.16 18.52 6.50
N GLN A 130 -15.81 19.65 6.17
CA GLN A 130 -16.49 19.80 4.88
C GLN A 130 -15.49 19.85 3.72
N ASN A 131 -14.42 20.64 3.86
CA ASN A 131 -13.41 20.83 2.82
C ASN A 131 -12.63 19.54 2.52
N ALA A 132 -12.24 18.82 3.58
CA ALA A 132 -11.62 17.51 3.47
C ALA A 132 -12.59 16.50 2.83
N SER A 133 -13.88 16.58 3.15
CA SER A 133 -14.91 15.77 2.51
C SER A 133 -15.01 16.06 1.01
N ASP A 134 -15.06 17.34 0.62
CA ASP A 134 -15.13 17.74 -0.78
C ASP A 134 -13.88 17.30 -1.56
N TRP A 135 -12.70 17.37 -0.94
CA TRP A 135 -11.46 16.88 -1.52
C TRP A 135 -11.45 15.36 -1.71
N VAL A 136 -11.84 14.59 -0.69
CA VAL A 136 -11.94 13.12 -0.76
C VAL A 136 -12.99 12.69 -1.79
N MET A 137 -14.09 13.43 -1.91
CA MET A 137 -15.17 13.18 -2.87
C MET A 137 -14.79 13.46 -4.33
N MET A 138 -13.58 13.99 -4.61
CA MET A 138 -13.03 13.99 -5.98
C MET A 138 -12.75 12.56 -6.50
N SER A 139 -12.68 11.56 -5.62
CA SER A 139 -12.49 10.15 -5.98
C SER A 139 -13.23 9.24 -5.00
N PRO A 140 -14.58 9.27 -5.02
CA PRO A 140 -15.40 8.63 -3.98
C PRO A 140 -15.19 7.11 -3.96
N GLY A 141 -14.99 6.55 -2.77
CA GLY A 141 -14.66 5.14 -2.55
C GLY A 141 -13.18 4.80 -2.80
N ALA A 142 -12.54 5.40 -3.80
CA ALA A 142 -11.13 5.18 -4.06
C ALA A 142 -10.22 5.86 -3.02
N ALA A 143 -10.47 7.14 -2.73
CA ALA A 143 -9.83 7.84 -1.63
C ALA A 143 -10.67 7.67 -0.35
N LEU A 144 -10.00 7.39 0.78
CA LEU A 144 -10.64 7.23 2.08
C LEU A 144 -10.16 8.32 3.04
N PRO A 145 -11.05 8.91 3.85
CA PRO A 145 -10.72 10.05 4.69
C PRO A 145 -9.99 9.64 5.96
N VAL A 146 -8.85 10.27 6.23
CA VAL A 146 -8.15 10.13 7.52
C VAL A 146 -8.74 11.04 8.60
N ASN A 147 -9.39 12.14 8.20
CA ASN A 147 -10.15 13.00 9.11
C ASN A 147 -11.48 12.33 9.48
N LYS A 148 -11.60 11.91 10.74
CA LYS A 148 -12.78 11.19 11.28
C LYS A 148 -14.08 11.97 11.19
N LEU A 149 -14.04 13.30 11.05
CA LEU A 149 -15.24 14.12 10.92
C LEU A 149 -15.86 14.03 9.53
N VAL A 150 -15.08 13.64 8.51
CA VAL A 150 -15.55 13.54 7.12
C VAL A 150 -16.70 12.55 6.99
N VAL A 151 -16.64 11.39 7.66
CA VAL A 151 -17.72 10.39 7.57
C VAL A 151 -19.05 10.88 8.16
N GLY A 152 -19.02 11.99 8.90
CA GLY A 152 -20.19 12.66 9.47
C GLY A 152 -20.87 13.66 8.54
N THR A 153 -20.19 14.12 7.48
CA THR A 153 -20.69 15.17 6.58
C THR A 153 -21.83 14.66 5.69
N GLU A 154 -22.64 15.60 5.20
CA GLU A 154 -23.67 15.27 4.21
C GLU A 154 -23.05 14.84 2.88
N SER A 155 -21.93 15.45 2.45
CA SER A 155 -21.28 15.06 1.19
C SER A 155 -20.75 13.62 1.22
N TRP A 156 -20.28 13.12 2.36
CA TRP A 156 -19.95 11.70 2.52
C TRP A 156 -21.20 10.81 2.55
N LYS A 157 -22.12 11.08 3.49
CA LYS A 157 -23.29 10.22 3.75
C LYS A 157 -24.24 10.14 2.56
N ASN A 158 -24.35 11.20 1.77
CA ASN A 158 -25.29 11.27 0.66
C ASN A 158 -24.69 10.81 -0.68
N ASN A 159 -23.38 10.59 -0.77
CA ASN A 159 -22.71 10.18 -2.00
C ASN A 159 -23.18 8.80 -2.48
N ASP A 160 -23.57 8.71 -3.76
CA ASP A 160 -24.14 7.48 -4.34
C ASP A 160 -23.13 6.32 -4.39
N VAL A 161 -21.85 6.60 -4.61
CA VAL A 161 -20.79 5.58 -4.62
C VAL A 161 -20.60 5.02 -3.22
N ILE A 162 -20.50 5.89 -2.21
CA ILE A 162 -20.37 5.46 -0.81
C ILE A 162 -21.56 4.61 -0.38
N LYS A 163 -22.79 5.04 -0.71
CA LYS A 163 -24.01 4.28 -0.42
C LYS A 163 -24.04 2.92 -1.11
N ALA A 164 -23.60 2.84 -2.37
CA ALA A 164 -23.61 1.59 -3.13
C ALA A 164 -22.72 0.50 -2.51
N PHE A 165 -21.63 0.90 -1.86
CA PHE A 165 -20.73 -0.04 -1.15
C PHE A 165 -21.16 -0.35 0.29
N GLY A 166 -22.22 0.28 0.81
CA GLY A 166 -22.75 -0.01 2.14
C GLY A 166 -21.71 0.19 3.25
N GLN A 167 -21.39 -0.88 3.98
CA GLN A 167 -20.43 -0.83 5.10
C GLN A 167 -18.96 -0.90 4.65
N LEU A 168 -18.68 -1.36 3.43
CA LEU A 168 -17.32 -1.63 2.96
C LEU A 168 -16.36 -0.42 3.15
N PRO A 169 -16.71 0.84 2.83
CA PRO A 169 -15.80 1.97 3.05
C PRO A 169 -15.44 2.16 4.53
N TYR A 170 -16.37 1.89 5.45
CA TYR A 170 -16.15 1.98 6.88
C TYR A 170 -15.28 0.85 7.41
N GLU A 171 -15.46 -0.37 6.88
CA GLU A 171 -14.61 -1.53 7.20
C GLU A 171 -13.18 -1.32 6.72
N LEU A 172 -12.98 -0.69 5.55
CA LEU A 172 -11.68 -0.30 5.03
C LEU A 172 -11.02 0.79 5.90
N ILE A 173 -11.76 1.84 6.30
CA ILE A 173 -11.27 2.87 7.23
C ILE A 173 -10.86 2.23 8.57
N ALA A 174 -11.62 1.24 9.05
CA ALA A 174 -11.30 0.52 10.27
C ALA A 174 -9.96 -0.25 10.22
N GLN A 175 -9.39 -0.44 9.02
CA GLN A 175 -8.06 -1.05 8.86
C GLN A 175 -6.89 -0.07 8.95
N PHE A 176 -7.13 1.24 9.05
CA PHE A 176 -6.04 2.22 9.18
C PHE A 176 -5.04 1.93 10.31
N PRO A 177 -5.46 1.43 11.50
CA PRO A 177 -4.51 1.02 12.53
C PRO A 177 -3.57 -0.13 12.13
N ASN A 178 -3.91 -0.90 11.10
CA ASN A 178 -3.10 -1.99 10.56
C ASN A 178 -2.19 -1.54 9.40
N VAL A 179 -2.19 -0.25 9.03
CA VAL A 179 -1.30 0.29 8.00
C VAL A 179 0.13 0.26 8.50
N GLN A 180 1.02 -0.36 7.73
CA GLN A 180 2.43 -0.50 8.07
C GLN A 180 3.32 -0.09 6.89
N VAL A 181 4.49 0.45 7.20
CA VAL A 181 5.47 0.90 6.20
C VAL A 181 6.63 -0.08 6.13
N PHE A 182 6.84 -0.66 4.95
CA PHE A 182 7.97 -1.53 4.70
C PHE A 182 9.27 -0.73 4.76
N GLY A 183 10.20 -1.15 5.62
CA GLY A 183 11.41 -0.42 5.95
C GLY A 183 11.29 0.53 7.15
N ALA A 184 10.14 0.67 7.80
CA ALA A 184 10.05 1.31 9.12
C ALA A 184 10.15 0.27 10.24
N VAL A 185 10.79 0.60 11.36
CA VAL A 185 10.93 -0.31 12.52
C VAL A 185 10.59 0.42 13.82
N GLY A 186 9.49 0.02 14.47
CA GLY A 186 8.90 0.81 15.55
C GLY A 186 8.53 2.20 15.03
N ASP A 187 8.91 3.24 15.76
CA ASP A 187 8.67 4.64 15.36
C ASP A 187 9.78 5.20 14.44
N LYS A 188 10.75 4.37 14.03
CA LYS A 188 11.88 4.81 13.22
C LYS A 188 11.60 4.62 11.73
N ASN A 189 11.71 5.72 10.99
CA ASN A 189 11.77 5.70 9.54
C ASN A 189 13.21 5.93 9.08
N PHE A 190 13.71 5.09 8.17
CA PHE A 190 15.08 5.19 7.65
C PHE A 190 15.07 5.83 6.27
N THR A 191 15.67 7.02 6.13
CA THR A 191 15.75 7.75 4.84
C THR A 191 16.38 6.92 3.72
N ARG A 192 17.30 6.02 4.08
CA ARG A 192 17.93 5.05 3.17
C ARG A 192 16.96 4.04 2.55
N MET A 193 15.72 3.93 3.04
CA MET A 193 14.67 3.16 2.36
C MET A 193 14.37 3.71 0.95
N GLY A 194 14.56 5.02 0.73
CA GLY A 194 14.44 5.62 -0.60
C GLY A 194 15.45 5.03 -1.59
N ASP A 195 16.71 4.86 -1.17
CA ASP A 195 17.76 4.23 -1.99
C ASP A 195 17.46 2.74 -2.23
N VAL A 196 16.99 2.02 -1.19
CA VAL A 196 16.59 0.61 -1.31
C VAL A 196 15.48 0.46 -2.35
N THR A 197 14.41 1.25 -2.24
CA THR A 197 13.28 1.23 -3.18
C THR A 197 13.76 1.58 -4.59
N GLY A 198 14.53 2.68 -4.71
CA GLY A 198 15.04 3.18 -5.99
C GLY A 198 16.00 2.21 -6.70
N SER A 199 16.69 1.34 -5.95
CA SER A 199 17.56 0.31 -6.53
C SER A 199 16.81 -0.80 -7.28
N GLY A 200 15.52 -1.00 -6.97
CA GLY A 200 14.72 -2.09 -7.54
C GLY A 200 15.15 -3.50 -7.09
N ILE A 201 16.08 -3.64 -6.13
CA ILE A 201 16.59 -4.95 -5.69
C ILE A 201 15.49 -5.80 -5.06
N ILE A 202 14.64 -5.23 -4.20
CA ILE A 202 13.51 -5.93 -3.57
C ILE A 202 12.49 -6.37 -4.62
N SER A 203 12.09 -5.47 -5.51
CA SER A 203 11.16 -5.80 -6.61
C SER A 203 11.71 -6.92 -7.50
N SER A 204 13.02 -6.86 -7.82
CA SER A 204 13.70 -7.91 -8.60
C SER A 204 13.78 -9.23 -7.85
N MET A 205 14.00 -9.22 -6.53
CA MET A 205 13.99 -10.41 -5.68
C MET A 205 12.63 -11.10 -5.76
N VAL A 206 11.56 -10.37 -5.49
CA VAL A 206 10.18 -10.90 -5.52
C VAL A 206 9.85 -11.44 -6.91
N HIS A 207 10.13 -10.68 -7.97
CA HIS A 207 9.92 -11.13 -9.36
C HIS A 207 10.70 -12.42 -9.66
N ASN A 208 11.97 -12.47 -9.31
CA ASN A 208 12.82 -13.64 -9.60
C ASN A 208 12.34 -14.90 -8.88
N VAL A 209 11.85 -14.80 -7.65
CA VAL A 209 11.31 -15.94 -6.90
C VAL A 209 9.93 -16.38 -7.42
N THR A 210 9.13 -15.43 -7.91
CA THR A 210 7.76 -15.68 -8.40
C THR A 210 7.76 -16.05 -9.89
N VAL A 211 7.65 -15.05 -10.76
CA VAL A 211 7.56 -15.19 -12.22
C VAL A 211 8.84 -15.79 -12.80
N GLY A 212 10.00 -15.38 -12.27
CA GLY A 212 11.31 -15.85 -12.73
C GLY A 212 11.68 -17.26 -12.27
N GLN A 213 10.91 -17.86 -11.36
CA GLN A 213 11.07 -19.22 -10.83
C GLN A 213 12.50 -19.59 -10.38
N LYS A 214 13.29 -18.60 -9.94
CA LYS A 214 14.63 -18.82 -9.41
C LYS A 214 14.58 -19.45 -8.02
N ASP A 215 15.67 -20.10 -7.63
CA ASP A 215 15.83 -20.62 -6.28
C ASP A 215 15.63 -19.51 -5.24
N LEU A 216 14.78 -19.80 -4.25
CA LEU A 216 14.35 -18.80 -3.27
C LEU A 216 15.51 -18.39 -2.38
N ASN A 217 16.23 -19.35 -1.81
CA ASN A 217 17.26 -19.09 -0.82
C ASN A 217 18.46 -18.36 -1.46
N ALA A 218 18.91 -18.83 -2.62
CA ALA A 218 19.97 -18.16 -3.37
C ALA A 218 19.56 -16.74 -3.79
N THR A 219 18.32 -16.54 -4.24
CA THR A 219 17.83 -15.21 -4.65
C THR A 219 17.75 -14.25 -3.45
N LEU A 220 17.25 -14.71 -2.31
CA LEU A 220 17.15 -13.93 -1.09
C LEU A 220 18.53 -13.51 -0.58
N SER A 221 19.45 -14.48 -0.43
CA SER A 221 20.81 -14.22 0.08
C SER A 221 21.63 -13.30 -0.83
N ASN A 222 21.51 -13.48 -2.16
CA ASN A 222 22.13 -12.57 -3.12
C ASN A 222 21.55 -11.16 -3.05
N SER A 223 20.25 -11.02 -2.80
CA SER A 223 19.58 -9.72 -2.68
C SER A 223 20.00 -9.01 -1.40
N GLN A 224 20.14 -9.74 -0.29
CA GLN A 224 20.71 -9.24 0.96
C GLN A 224 22.10 -8.65 0.73
N LYS A 225 22.99 -9.39 0.06
CA LYS A 225 24.34 -8.91 -0.24
C LYS A 225 24.32 -7.62 -1.07
N LYS A 226 23.53 -7.58 -2.15
CA LYS A 226 23.40 -6.39 -3.01
C LYS A 226 22.92 -5.17 -2.23
N LEU A 227 21.96 -5.34 -1.33
CA LEU A 227 21.47 -4.25 -0.49
C LEU A 227 22.49 -3.79 0.53
N THR A 228 23.22 -4.71 1.16
CA THR A 228 24.33 -4.38 2.07
C THR A 228 25.41 -3.57 1.32
N ASP A 229 25.79 -4.01 0.11
CA ASP A 229 26.79 -3.34 -0.71
C ASP A 229 26.34 -1.93 -1.12
N LEU A 230 25.08 -1.78 -1.58
CA LEU A 230 24.47 -0.49 -1.94
C LEU A 230 24.56 0.51 -0.79
N ILE A 231 24.29 0.04 0.41
CA ILE A 231 24.20 0.85 1.61
C ILE A 231 25.57 1.22 2.18
N SER A 232 26.57 0.35 1.99
CA SER A 232 27.93 0.57 2.49
C SER A 232 28.75 1.53 1.62
N GLN A 233 28.23 1.93 0.45
CA GLN A 233 28.86 2.89 -0.45
C GLN A 233 28.63 4.36 -0.05
N ARG A 234 28.04 4.60 1.13
CA ARG A 234 27.86 5.92 1.76
C ARG A 234 28.54 5.96 3.11
#